data_AF-A0A933A917-F1
#
_entry.id   AF-A0A933A917-F1
#
_cell.length_a   1.000
_cell.length_b   1.000
_cell.length_c   1.000
_cell.angle_alpha   90.00
_cell.angle_beta   90.00
_cell.angle_gamma   90.00
#
_symmetry.space_group_name_H-M   'P 1'
#
loop_
_entity.id
_entity.type
_entity.pdbx_description
1 polymer ?
#
loop_
_entity_poly.entity_id
_entity_poly.type
_entity_poly.pdbx_seq_one_letter_code
_entity_poly.pdbx_strand_id
1 'polypeptide(L)'
;QASPTSDPGFITKTTPYGAPNPVNPIALAIVGGATFVSRGFSGDVPHLASLIKQGVSHRGFALIDVLQPCVTFNHVNTFSWYRERIYKLEEQNYDPTDKVAAMAKAQEWGTRIPIGVIYRGEAPVFEERLPALKKGPPVRQKVEPDRQELEKLLDEFR
;
A
#
# COMPACT_ATOMS: atom_id res chain seq x y z
N GLN A 1 4.82 22.22 4.40
CA GLN A 1 4.72 21.90 2.97
C GLN A 1 3.49 21.02 2.81
N ALA A 2 2.77 21.08 1.69
CA ALA A 2 1.69 20.14 1.41
C ALA A 2 2.26 18.77 1.00
N SER A 3 1.56 17.69 1.34
CA SER A 3 1.82 16.34 0.83
C SER A 3 1.12 16.12 -0.52
N PRO A 4 1.49 15.07 -1.29
CA PRO A 4 0.73 14.65 -2.47
C PRO A 4 -0.72 14.24 -2.20
N THR A 5 -1.09 14.04 -0.93
CA THR A 5 -2.45 13.64 -0.48
C THR A 5 -3.21 14.78 0.20
N SER A 6 -2.63 15.99 0.27
CA SER A 6 -3.32 17.14 0.86
C SER A 6 -4.53 17.53 0.02
N ASP A 7 -5.65 17.83 0.68
CA ASP A 7 -6.87 18.25 0.00
C ASP A 7 -6.61 19.49 -0.90
N PRO A 8 -7.29 19.62 -2.05
CA PRO A 8 -7.14 20.77 -2.92
C PRO A 8 -7.37 22.08 -2.14
N GLY A 9 -6.49 23.06 -2.36
CA GLY A 9 -6.57 24.34 -1.67
C GLY A 9 -5.97 24.34 -0.26
N PHE A 10 -5.42 23.23 0.25
CA PHE A 10 -4.79 23.20 1.58
C PHE A 10 -3.56 24.12 1.64
N ILE A 11 -3.63 25.15 2.49
CA ILE A 11 -2.60 26.19 2.61
C ILE A 11 -1.53 25.75 3.59
N THR A 12 -0.26 25.83 3.17
CA THR A 12 0.90 25.65 4.05
C THR A 12 1.93 26.74 3.80
N LYS A 13 2.97 26.84 4.64
CA LYS A 13 4.05 27.84 4.49
C LYS A 13 4.70 27.87 3.09
N THR A 14 4.77 26.73 2.39
CA THR A 14 5.35 26.63 1.04
C THR A 14 4.32 26.48 -0.07
N THR A 15 3.04 26.37 0.27
CA THR A 15 1.91 26.34 -0.66
C THR A 15 0.90 27.41 -0.23
N PRO A 16 1.29 28.70 -0.30
CA PRO A 16 0.45 29.80 0.22
C PRO A 16 -0.84 29.99 -0.58
N TYR A 17 -0.86 29.53 -1.84
CA TYR A 17 -2.02 29.59 -2.73
C TYR A 17 -2.84 28.29 -2.76
N GLY A 18 -2.57 27.37 -1.83
CA GLY A 18 -3.25 26.08 -1.73
C GLY A 18 -2.56 24.93 -2.47
N ALA A 19 -2.83 23.71 -2.04
CA ALA A 19 -2.33 22.49 -2.67
C ALA A 19 -3.07 22.17 -3.99
N PRO A 20 -2.40 21.54 -4.97
CA PRO A 20 -3.05 21.05 -6.19
C PRO A 20 -3.94 19.82 -5.92
N ASN A 21 -4.45 19.19 -6.98
CA ASN A 21 -5.24 17.97 -6.85
C ASN A 21 -4.43 16.83 -6.19
N PRO A 22 -5.00 16.12 -5.21
CA PRO A 22 -4.31 15.04 -4.52
C PRO A 22 -4.20 13.79 -5.39
N VAL A 23 -3.17 13.02 -5.13
CA VAL A 23 -3.01 11.65 -5.62
C VAL A 23 -3.84 10.72 -4.73
N ASN A 24 -4.61 9.82 -5.34
CA ASN A 24 -5.32 8.76 -4.64
C ASN A 24 -4.42 7.51 -4.53
N PRO A 25 -3.85 7.20 -3.34
CA PRO A 25 -2.89 6.10 -3.20
C PRO A 25 -3.53 4.73 -3.48
N ILE A 26 -4.81 4.58 -3.17
CA ILE A 26 -5.56 3.33 -3.33
C ILE A 26 -5.83 3.05 -4.80
N ALA A 27 -6.38 4.03 -5.51
CA ALA A 27 -6.62 3.92 -6.94
C ALA A 27 -5.29 3.67 -7.69
N LEU A 28 -4.23 4.40 -7.32
CA LEU A 28 -2.91 4.23 -7.91
C LEU A 28 -2.36 2.81 -7.69
N ALA A 29 -2.49 2.26 -6.48
CA ALA A 29 -2.03 0.89 -6.19
C ALA A 29 -2.82 -0.17 -6.96
N ILE A 30 -4.15 -0.05 -7.03
CA ILE A 30 -5.01 -0.99 -7.77
C ILE A 30 -4.68 -0.97 -9.27
N VAL A 31 -4.49 0.22 -9.85
CA VAL A 31 -4.09 0.38 -11.26
C VAL A 31 -2.66 -0.12 -11.48
N GLY A 32 -1.76 0.10 -10.51
CA GLY A 32 -0.38 -0.39 -10.51
C GLY A 32 -0.25 -1.92 -10.34
N GLY A 33 -1.35 -2.63 -10.13
CA GLY A 33 -1.37 -4.09 -10.07
C GLY A 33 -1.15 -4.69 -8.67
N ALA A 34 -1.26 -3.88 -7.61
CA ALA A 34 -1.29 -4.42 -6.25
C ALA A 34 -2.44 -5.42 -6.08
N THR A 35 -2.17 -6.56 -5.46
CA THR A 35 -3.15 -7.63 -5.24
C THR A 35 -3.78 -7.59 -3.86
N PHE A 36 -3.30 -6.73 -2.97
CA PHE A 36 -3.96 -6.40 -1.72
C PHE A 36 -3.86 -4.90 -1.48
N VAL A 37 -5.01 -4.26 -1.30
CA VAL A 37 -5.10 -2.83 -1.00
C VAL A 37 -6.13 -2.61 0.09
N SER A 38 -5.72 -1.94 1.16
CA SER A 38 -6.58 -1.63 2.30
C SER A 38 -6.37 -0.20 2.78
N ARG A 39 -7.38 0.32 3.48
CA ARG A 39 -7.28 1.60 4.19
C ARG A 39 -7.56 1.40 5.67
N GLY A 40 -6.68 1.89 6.53
CA GLY A 40 -6.83 1.87 7.98
C GLY A 40 -6.85 3.27 8.58
N PHE A 41 -7.20 3.36 9.86
CA PHE A 41 -7.18 4.61 10.62
C PHE A 41 -6.36 4.42 11.89
N SER A 42 -5.40 5.31 12.13
CA SER A 42 -4.50 5.20 13.29
C SER A 42 -5.22 5.33 14.64
N GLY A 43 -6.42 5.90 14.66
CA GLY A 43 -7.24 6.01 15.87
C GLY A 43 -8.10 4.77 16.19
N ASP A 44 -8.11 3.74 15.32
CA ASP A 44 -8.71 2.42 15.58
C ASP A 44 -7.61 1.35 15.49
N VAL A 45 -6.84 1.24 16.58
CA VAL A 45 -5.64 0.38 16.67
C VAL A 45 -5.95 -1.10 16.42
N PRO A 46 -7.00 -1.71 17.01
CA PRO A 46 -7.32 -3.11 16.76
C PRO A 46 -7.64 -3.40 15.29
N HIS A 47 -8.42 -2.50 14.66
CA HIS A 47 -8.75 -2.65 13.24
C HIS A 47 -7.52 -2.50 12.35
N LEU A 48 -6.70 -1.47 12.58
CA LEU A 48 -5.46 -1.27 11.82
C LEU A 48 -4.48 -2.44 11.97
N ALA A 49 -4.31 -2.97 13.19
CA ALA A 49 -3.47 -4.15 13.43
C ALA A 49 -3.96 -5.39 12.67
N SER A 50 -5.28 -5.58 12.59
CA SER A 50 -5.89 -6.65 11.78
C SER A 50 -5.56 -6.49 10.29
N LEU A 51 -5.68 -5.27 9.74
CA LEU A 51 -5.35 -5.00 8.33
C LEU A 51 -3.86 -5.24 8.04
N ILE A 52 -2.96 -4.84 8.94
CA ILE A 52 -1.52 -5.10 8.82
C ILE A 52 -1.25 -6.61 8.83
N LYS A 53 -1.85 -7.36 9.74
CA LYS A 53 -1.71 -8.82 9.79
C LYS A 53 -2.17 -9.47 8.48
N GLN A 54 -3.30 -9.03 7.94
CA GLN A 54 -3.82 -9.52 6.66
C GLN A 54 -2.88 -9.18 5.50
N GLY A 55 -2.35 -7.96 5.44
CA GLY A 55 -1.39 -7.54 4.41
C GLY A 55 -0.07 -8.32 4.47
N VAL A 56 0.47 -8.57 5.66
CA VAL A 56 1.69 -9.40 5.83
C VAL A 56 1.44 -10.86 5.43
N SER A 57 0.24 -11.37 5.67
CA SER A 57 -0.13 -12.74 5.33
C SER A 57 -0.51 -12.91 3.85
N HIS A 58 -0.69 -11.81 3.12
CA HIS A 58 -1.07 -11.83 1.71
C HIS A 58 0.10 -12.29 0.84
N ARG A 59 -0.17 -13.25 -0.06
CA ARG A 59 0.82 -13.72 -1.05
C ARG A 59 0.83 -12.76 -2.24
N GLY A 60 1.56 -11.66 -2.11
CA GLY A 60 1.75 -10.66 -3.16
C GLY A 60 2.07 -9.28 -2.59
N PHE A 61 2.10 -8.27 -3.45
CA PHE A 61 2.30 -6.90 -3.00
C PHE A 61 1.05 -6.37 -2.29
N ALA A 62 1.24 -5.91 -1.05
CA ALA A 62 0.18 -5.37 -0.20
C ALA A 62 0.42 -3.88 0.11
N LEU A 63 -0.56 -3.04 -0.20
CA LEU A 63 -0.60 -1.64 0.22
C LEU A 63 -1.60 -1.44 1.37
N ILE A 64 -1.17 -0.75 2.42
CA ILE A 64 -2.01 -0.32 3.54
C ILE A 64 -1.92 1.19 3.65
N ASP A 65 -2.96 1.89 3.19
CA ASP A 65 -3.12 3.33 3.31
C ASP A 65 -3.61 3.68 4.73
N VAL A 66 -2.80 4.36 5.52
CA VAL A 66 -3.13 4.66 6.93
C VAL A 66 -3.50 6.13 7.07
N LEU A 67 -4.79 6.40 7.35
CA LEU A 67 -5.26 7.72 7.75
C LEU A 67 -4.69 8.05 9.14
N GLN A 68 -3.72 8.97 9.16
CA GLN A 68 -3.00 9.35 10.37
C GLN A 68 -3.08 10.87 10.60
N PRO A 69 -3.79 11.34 11.64
CA PRO A 69 -3.90 12.77 11.93
C PRO A 69 -2.59 13.37 12.43
N CYS A 70 -2.09 14.41 11.75
CA CYS A 70 -0.94 15.20 12.20
C CYS A 70 -1.40 16.39 13.06
N VAL A 71 -1.40 16.20 14.38
CA VAL A 71 -1.94 17.18 15.35
C VAL A 71 -1.25 18.55 15.30
N THR A 72 0.01 18.60 14.88
CA THR A 72 0.82 19.84 14.88
C THR A 72 0.55 20.74 13.69
N PHE A 73 0.27 20.17 12.50
CA PHE A 73 0.29 20.92 11.24
C PHE A 73 -0.98 20.79 10.40
N ASN A 74 -1.80 19.75 10.60
CA ASN A 74 -3.06 19.59 9.89
C ASN A 74 -4.22 19.62 10.89
N HIS A 75 -4.81 20.80 11.05
CA HIS A 75 -5.94 21.03 11.94
C HIS A 75 -7.31 20.76 11.29
N VAL A 76 -7.32 20.33 10.02
CA VAL A 76 -8.55 19.99 9.28
C VAL A 76 -8.86 18.50 9.43
N ASN A 77 -7.95 17.63 8.98
CA ASN A 77 -8.15 16.18 9.03
C ASN A 77 -7.72 15.62 10.39
N THR A 78 -8.46 15.99 11.44
CA THR A 78 -8.23 15.58 12.83
C THR A 78 -8.79 14.19 13.15
N PHE A 79 -8.51 13.68 14.34
CA PHE A 79 -9.09 12.41 14.81
C PHE A 79 -10.62 12.41 14.80
N SER A 80 -11.28 13.48 15.26
CA SER A 80 -12.73 13.59 15.26
C SER A 80 -13.28 13.66 13.83
N TRP A 81 -12.63 14.44 12.97
CA TRP A 81 -13.02 14.57 11.56
C TRP A 81 -13.09 13.21 10.87
N TYR A 82 -12.05 12.38 11.03
CA TYR A 82 -12.05 11.02 10.48
C TYR A 82 -13.10 10.12 11.14
N ARG A 83 -13.22 10.13 12.48
CA ARG A 83 -14.19 9.26 13.20
C ARG A 83 -15.63 9.46 12.76
N GLU A 84 -16.01 10.68 12.40
CA GLU A 84 -17.35 11.01 11.90
C GLU A 84 -17.61 10.51 10.47
N ARG A 85 -16.57 10.23 9.70
CA ARG A 85 -16.64 9.97 8.25
C ARG A 85 -16.29 8.54 7.87
N ILE A 86 -15.46 7.87 8.66
CA ILE A 86 -15.03 6.50 8.37
C ILE A 86 -16.17 5.49 8.59
N TYR A 87 -16.21 4.47 7.74
CA TYR A 87 -17.04 3.29 7.95
C TYR A 87 -16.31 2.04 7.44
N LYS A 88 -16.56 0.89 8.08
CA LYS A 88 -15.87 -0.36 7.79
C LYS A 88 -16.58 -1.10 6.67
N LEU A 89 -15.85 -1.47 5.62
CA LEU A 89 -16.40 -2.23 4.49
C LEU A 89 -16.84 -3.64 4.89
N GLU A 90 -16.17 -4.23 5.88
CA GLU A 90 -16.48 -5.55 6.43
C GLU A 90 -17.91 -5.63 7.01
N GLU A 91 -18.45 -4.48 7.44
CA GLU A 91 -19.80 -4.37 8.01
C GLU A 91 -20.88 -4.16 6.92
N GLN A 92 -20.50 -4.05 5.64
CA GLN A 92 -21.38 -3.65 4.54
C GLN A 92 -21.63 -4.77 3.50
N ASN A 93 -21.29 -6.03 3.81
CA ASN A 93 -21.36 -7.15 2.86
C ASN A 93 -20.61 -6.86 1.54
N TYR A 94 -19.46 -6.18 1.65
CA TYR A 94 -18.64 -5.76 0.53
C TYR A 94 -17.77 -6.93 0.01
N ASP A 95 -17.72 -7.10 -1.31
CA ASP A 95 -16.83 -8.05 -1.98
C ASP A 95 -15.51 -7.36 -2.41
N PRO A 96 -14.37 -7.67 -1.76
CA PRO A 96 -13.08 -7.07 -2.11
C PRO A 96 -12.46 -7.65 -3.38
N THR A 97 -13.04 -8.66 -4.00
CA THR A 97 -12.50 -9.29 -5.23
C THR A 97 -12.93 -8.56 -6.51
N ASP A 98 -14.00 -7.75 -6.43
CA ASP A 98 -14.45 -6.91 -7.54
C ASP A 98 -13.56 -5.67 -7.68
N LYS A 99 -12.69 -5.69 -8.70
CA LYS A 99 -11.78 -4.58 -9.00
C LYS A 99 -12.50 -3.29 -9.39
N VAL A 100 -13.67 -3.36 -10.04
CA VAL A 100 -14.45 -2.18 -10.45
C VAL A 100 -15.09 -1.55 -9.22
N ALA A 101 -15.70 -2.36 -8.35
CA ALA A 101 -16.22 -1.89 -7.08
C ALA A 101 -15.13 -1.29 -6.19
N ALA A 102 -13.95 -1.91 -6.16
CA ALA A 102 -12.78 -1.39 -5.43
C ALA A 102 -12.33 -0.02 -5.94
N MET A 103 -12.31 0.19 -7.26
CA MET A 103 -12.01 1.50 -7.85
C MET A 103 -13.06 2.55 -7.50
N ALA A 104 -14.35 2.19 -7.48
CA ALA A 104 -15.41 3.10 -7.04
C ALA A 104 -15.24 3.48 -5.56
N LYS A 105 -14.96 2.50 -4.68
CA LYS A 105 -14.69 2.74 -3.25
C LYS A 105 -13.43 3.54 -3.00
N ALA A 106 -12.39 3.36 -3.81
CA ALA A 106 -11.17 4.15 -3.70
C ALA A 106 -11.43 5.66 -3.88
N GLN A 107 -12.40 6.05 -4.71
CA GLN A 107 -12.75 7.45 -4.98
C GLN A 107 -13.67 8.08 -3.93
N GLU A 108 -14.22 7.30 -3.00
CA GLU A 108 -15.11 7.81 -1.97
C GLU A 108 -14.32 8.61 -0.92
N TRP A 109 -14.54 9.93 -0.89
CA TRP A 109 -13.89 10.88 0.02
C TRP A 109 -14.84 12.03 0.39
N GLY A 110 -14.62 12.68 1.52
CA GLY A 110 -15.45 13.79 2.00
C GLY A 110 -16.42 13.35 3.09
N THR A 111 -17.71 13.17 2.75
CA THR A 111 -18.75 12.85 3.75
C THR A 111 -18.63 11.44 4.33
N ARG A 112 -18.17 10.49 3.51
CA ARG A 112 -17.93 9.11 3.91
C ARG A 112 -16.58 8.66 3.37
N ILE A 113 -15.88 7.87 4.16
CA ILE A 113 -14.54 7.36 3.82
C ILE A 113 -14.50 5.86 4.15
N PRO A 114 -14.41 4.98 3.14
CA PRO A 114 -14.33 3.56 3.39
C PRO A 114 -12.97 3.19 4.01
N ILE A 115 -13.01 2.41 5.08
CA ILE A 115 -11.85 1.72 5.65
C ILE A 115 -12.08 0.21 5.61
N GLY A 116 -11.00 -0.56 5.69
CA GLY A 116 -11.03 -2.01 5.55
C GLY A 116 -10.24 -2.50 4.34
N VAL A 117 -10.43 -3.77 3.99
CA VAL A 117 -9.88 -4.35 2.75
C VAL A 117 -10.70 -3.85 1.56
N ILE A 118 -10.10 -3.00 0.72
CA ILE A 118 -10.76 -2.41 -0.45
C ILE A 118 -10.61 -3.31 -1.66
N TYR A 119 -9.44 -3.92 -1.84
CA TYR A 119 -9.19 -4.87 -2.93
C TYR A 119 -8.35 -6.05 -2.45
N ARG A 120 -8.75 -7.25 -2.86
CA ARG A 120 -7.99 -8.49 -2.72
C ARG A 120 -8.15 -9.32 -3.99
N GLY A 121 -7.05 -9.47 -4.73
CA GLY A 121 -6.98 -10.32 -5.90
C GLY A 121 -5.83 -11.32 -5.79
N GLU A 122 -5.66 -12.12 -6.84
CA GLU A 122 -4.60 -13.11 -6.95
C GLU A 122 -3.78 -12.88 -8.22
N ALA A 123 -2.46 -13.00 -8.10
CA ALA A 123 -1.53 -13.00 -9.23
C ALA A 123 -0.26 -13.77 -8.85
N PRO A 124 0.47 -14.34 -9.81
CA PRO A 124 1.78 -14.93 -9.54
C PRO A 124 2.73 -13.89 -8.95
N VAL A 125 3.33 -14.21 -7.80
CA VAL A 125 4.31 -13.33 -7.15
C VAL A 125 5.61 -13.28 -7.96
N PHE A 126 6.41 -12.24 -7.75
CA PHE A 126 7.61 -12.02 -8.56
C PHE A 126 8.60 -13.18 -8.43
N GLU A 127 8.74 -13.73 -7.23
CA GLU A 127 9.67 -14.79 -6.89
C GLU A 127 9.40 -16.08 -7.68
N GLU A 128 8.12 -16.35 -8.00
CA GLU A 128 7.70 -17.53 -8.77
C GLU A 128 8.09 -17.45 -10.24
N ARG A 129 8.37 -16.25 -10.73
CA ARG A 129 8.81 -16.02 -12.11
C ARG A 129 10.31 -16.20 -12.28
N LEU A 130 11.07 -16.31 -11.18
CA LEU A 130 12.53 -16.38 -11.22
C LEU A 130 13.02 -17.82 -11.10
N PRO A 131 13.61 -18.40 -12.17
CA PRO A 131 14.16 -19.75 -12.11
C PRO A 131 15.23 -19.91 -11.02
N ALA A 132 16.01 -18.87 -10.78
CA ALA A 132 17.05 -18.84 -9.76
C ALA A 132 16.50 -19.05 -8.33
N LEU A 133 15.23 -18.74 -8.09
CA LEU A 133 14.61 -18.86 -6.77
C LEU A 133 13.90 -20.20 -6.54
N LYS A 134 13.88 -21.10 -7.52
CA LYS A 134 13.31 -22.46 -7.37
C LYS A 134 13.96 -23.26 -6.25
N LYS A 135 15.25 -23.00 -5.98
CA LYS A 135 16.03 -23.64 -4.90
C LYS A 135 15.90 -22.89 -3.55
N GLY A 136 15.00 -21.91 -3.45
CA GLY A 136 14.85 -21.04 -2.28
C GLY A 136 15.58 -19.69 -2.42
N PRO A 137 15.61 -18.87 -1.37
CA PRO A 137 16.23 -17.55 -1.43
C PRO A 137 17.76 -17.65 -1.59
N PRO A 138 18.43 -16.71 -2.30
CA PRO A 138 19.86 -16.81 -2.60
C PRO A 138 20.75 -16.92 -1.36
N VAL A 139 20.35 -16.29 -0.24
CA VAL A 139 21.07 -16.36 1.04
C VAL A 139 21.15 -17.79 1.62
N ARG A 140 20.29 -18.71 1.18
CA ARG A 140 20.30 -20.12 1.58
C ARG A 140 20.91 -21.03 0.52
N GLN A 141 21.25 -20.50 -0.65
CA GLN A 141 21.86 -21.26 -1.72
C GLN A 141 23.38 -21.29 -1.53
N LYS A 142 24.01 -22.38 -1.96
CA LYS A 142 25.47 -22.42 -2.07
C LYS A 142 25.91 -21.47 -3.17
N VAL A 143 26.99 -20.73 -2.93
CA VAL A 143 27.60 -19.90 -3.97
C VAL A 143 28.33 -20.82 -4.94
N GLU A 144 27.86 -20.84 -6.17
CA GLU A 144 28.44 -21.58 -7.30
C GLU A 144 28.62 -20.60 -8.48
N PRO A 145 29.73 -20.64 -9.22
CA PRO A 145 30.91 -21.48 -8.99
C PRO A 145 31.63 -21.13 -7.67
N ASP A 146 32.41 -22.08 -7.15
CA ASP A 146 33.29 -21.78 -6.03
C ASP A 146 34.41 -20.84 -6.46
N ARG A 147 35.19 -20.33 -5.49
CA ARG A 147 36.24 -19.37 -5.78
C ARG A 147 37.29 -19.89 -6.76
N GLN A 148 37.64 -21.18 -6.71
CA GLN A 148 38.64 -21.76 -7.61
C GLN A 148 38.12 -21.88 -9.04
N GLU A 149 36.85 -22.28 -9.19
CA GLU A 149 36.18 -22.30 -10.50
C GLU A 149 35.99 -20.89 -11.07
N LEU A 150 35.69 -19.91 -10.22
CA LEU A 150 35.61 -18.51 -10.62
C LEU A 150 36.98 -17.99 -11.11
N GLU A 151 38.05 -18.30 -10.38
CA GLU A 151 39.42 -17.94 -10.77
C GLU A 151 39.80 -18.57 -12.13
N LYS A 152 39.43 -19.83 -12.38
CA LYS A 152 39.61 -20.47 -13.70
C LYS A 152 38.86 -19.76 -14.82
N LEU A 153 37.60 -19.38 -14.59
CA LEU A 153 36.79 -18.66 -15.57
C LEU A 153 37.38 -17.28 -15.88
N LEU A 154 37.92 -16.58 -14.87
CA LEU A 154 38.54 -15.27 -15.06
C LEU A 154 39.86 -15.35 -15.83
N ASP A 155 40.61 -16.44 -15.67
CA ASP A 155 41.85 -16.66 -16.40
C ASP A 155 41.61 -16.89 -17.91
N GLU A 156 40.41 -17.29 -18.35
CA GLU A 156 40.06 -17.38 -19.79
C GLU A 156 40.00 -16.03 -20.51
N PHE A 157 39.93 -14.91 -19.77
CA PHE A 157 39.85 -13.55 -20.31
C PHE A 157 41.17 -12.77 -20.18
N ARG A 158 42.25 -13.42 -19.75
CA ARG A 158 43.61 -12.87 -19.67
C ARG A 158 44.43 -13.24 -20.90
#